data_AF-A0A640KLU5-F1
#
_entry.id   AF-A0A640KLU5-F1
#
_cell.length_a   1.000
_cell.length_b   1.000
_cell.length_c   1.000
_cell.angle_alpha   90.00
_cell.angle_beta   90.00
_cell.angle_gamma   90.00
#
_symmetry.space_group_name_H-M   'P 1'
#
loop_
_entity.id
_entity.type
_entity.pdbx_description
1 polymer ?
#
loop_
_entity_poly.entity_id
_entity_poly.type
_entity_poly.pdbx_seq_one_letter_code
_entity_poly.pdbx_strand_id
1 'polypeptide(L)'
;MNELEYFVVSTHGSRCDIMRYMQQLRDLDERIEHHLVCLRAIAAERVAYRTARGRKTKMGHRGGRNSAVVNDARDGQRGRRGGRVQASAATASTLHARYIHDVDESPPGANGTENDEDTAAEAYGAELQRQFAWHETCVQRHCDEREALAAELEERCSEVRLSMASRLANFASVADVPVTELAG
;
A
#
# COMPACT_ATOMS: atom_id res chain seq x y z
N MET A 1 -48.38 -1.18 19.26
CA MET A 1 -47.16 -1.97 19.02
C MET A 1 -46.79 -2.60 20.35
N ASN A 2 -46.76 -3.92 20.44
CA ASN A 2 -46.43 -4.59 21.70
C ASN A 2 -44.89 -4.56 21.94
N GLU A 3 -44.42 -4.75 23.18
CA GLU A 3 -42.99 -4.69 23.54
C GLU A 3 -42.12 -5.76 22.86
N LEU A 4 -42.73 -6.85 22.39
CA LEU A 4 -42.10 -7.93 21.62
C LEU A 4 -41.93 -7.52 20.15
N GLU A 5 -42.92 -6.89 19.54
CA GLU A 5 -42.89 -6.37 18.17
C GLU A 5 -41.84 -5.27 18.03
N TYR A 6 -41.81 -4.31 18.97
CA TYR A 6 -40.79 -3.26 19.01
C TYR A 6 -39.38 -3.86 19.10
N PHE A 7 -39.22 -4.96 19.84
CA PHE A 7 -37.94 -5.65 19.98
C PHE A 7 -37.51 -6.46 18.78
N VAL A 8 -38.43 -7.20 18.15
CA VAL A 8 -38.11 -7.94 16.92
C VAL A 8 -37.66 -6.95 15.85
N VAL A 9 -38.32 -5.79 15.78
CA VAL A 9 -37.91 -4.70 14.88
C VAL A 9 -36.57 -4.09 15.30
N SER A 10 -36.36 -3.82 16.60
CA SER A 10 -35.11 -3.19 17.08
C SER A 10 -33.90 -4.13 16.96
N THR A 11 -34.06 -5.42 17.25
CA THR A 11 -33.00 -6.44 17.11
C THR A 11 -32.65 -6.71 15.66
N HIS A 12 -33.64 -6.67 14.77
CA HIS A 12 -33.38 -6.73 13.34
C HIS A 12 -32.55 -5.52 12.88
N GLY A 13 -32.92 -4.32 13.32
CA GLY A 13 -32.16 -3.09 13.08
C GLY A 13 -30.72 -3.18 13.60
N SER A 14 -30.53 -3.55 14.87
CA SER A 14 -29.19 -3.69 15.47
C SER A 14 -28.33 -4.75 14.78
N ARG A 15 -28.93 -5.87 14.34
CA ARG A 15 -28.22 -6.89 13.56
C ARG A 15 -27.77 -6.34 12.21
N CYS A 16 -28.64 -5.61 11.51
CA CYS A 16 -28.28 -4.95 10.25
C CYS A 16 -27.14 -3.95 10.45
N ASP A 17 -27.17 -3.16 11.52
CA ASP A 17 -26.10 -2.21 11.86
C ASP A 17 -24.78 -2.90 12.16
N ILE A 18 -24.77 -3.96 12.98
CA ILE A 18 -23.56 -4.75 13.26
C ILE A 18 -22.96 -5.30 11.97
N MET A 19 -23.78 -5.86 11.08
CA MET A 19 -23.32 -6.37 9.79
C MET A 19 -22.75 -5.26 8.89
N ARG A 20 -23.37 -4.08 8.91
CA ARG A 20 -22.89 -2.89 8.20
C ARG A 20 -21.52 -2.46 8.72
N TYR A 21 -21.35 -2.33 10.03
CA TYR A 21 -20.07 -1.99 10.66
C TYR A 21 -18.99 -3.02 10.34
N MET A 22 -19.30 -4.30 10.43
CA MET A 22 -18.37 -5.38 10.06
C MET A 22 -17.95 -5.32 8.58
N GLN A 23 -18.87 -4.95 7.68
CA GLN A 23 -18.52 -4.74 6.27
C GLN A 23 -17.60 -3.53 6.10
N GLN A 24 -17.94 -2.41 6.73
CA GLN A 24 -17.13 -1.18 6.67
C GLN A 24 -15.71 -1.39 7.22
N LEU A 25 -15.55 -2.19 8.29
CA LEU A 25 -14.22 -2.57 8.81
C LEU A 25 -13.41 -3.35 7.77
N ARG A 26 -14.04 -4.32 7.07
CA ARG A 26 -13.37 -5.06 5.99
C ARG A 26 -12.97 -4.17 4.83
N ASP A 27 -13.85 -3.25 4.43
CA ASP A 27 -13.55 -2.31 3.35
C ASP A 27 -12.38 -1.37 3.73
N LEU A 28 -12.29 -0.97 5.02
CA LEU A 28 -11.15 -0.19 5.53
C LEU A 28 -9.86 -1.01 5.53
N ASP A 29 -9.90 -2.27 5.96
CA ASP A 29 -8.74 -3.18 5.92
C ASP A 29 -8.21 -3.35 4.49
N GLU A 30 -9.10 -3.51 3.51
CA GLU A 30 -8.71 -3.59 2.09
C GLU A 30 -8.06 -2.29 1.57
N ARG A 31 -8.58 -1.13 1.97
CA ARG A 31 -8.01 0.18 1.61
C ARG A 31 -6.64 0.42 2.24
N ILE A 32 -6.47 0.03 3.51
CA ILE A 32 -5.20 0.10 4.21
C ILE A 32 -4.17 -0.78 3.50
N GLU A 33 -4.50 -2.05 3.23
CA GLU A 33 -3.57 -2.95 2.55
C GLU A 33 -3.22 -2.44 1.14
N HIS A 34 -4.19 -1.90 0.40
CA HIS A 34 -3.93 -1.28 -0.90
C HIS A 34 -2.87 -0.19 -0.81
N HIS A 35 -3.00 0.75 0.13
CA HIS A 35 -2.02 1.81 0.29
C HIS A 35 -0.67 1.32 0.83
N LEU A 36 -0.65 0.31 1.70
CA LEU A 36 0.60 -0.33 2.14
C LEU A 36 1.33 -1.00 0.97
N VAL A 37 0.61 -1.65 0.05
CA VAL A 37 1.18 -2.21 -1.18
C VAL A 37 1.79 -1.10 -2.05
N CYS A 38 1.10 0.03 -2.22
CA CYS A 38 1.65 1.19 -2.93
C CYS A 38 2.92 1.73 -2.27
N LEU A 39 2.95 1.86 -0.94
CA LEU A 39 4.14 2.31 -0.21
C LEU A 39 5.33 1.37 -0.40
N ARG A 40 5.10 0.05 -0.34
CA ARG A 40 6.13 -0.97 -0.61
C ARG A 40 6.65 -0.86 -2.05
N ALA A 41 5.77 -0.64 -3.03
CA ALA A 41 6.15 -0.47 -4.43
C ALA A 41 6.99 0.80 -4.65
N ILE A 42 6.58 1.94 -4.10
CA ILE A 42 7.33 3.20 -4.15
C ILE A 42 8.70 3.05 -3.49
N ALA A 43 8.78 2.35 -2.36
CA ALA A 43 10.06 2.08 -1.68
C ALA A 43 11.00 1.24 -2.56
N ALA A 44 10.49 0.19 -3.21
CA ALA A 44 11.27 -0.62 -4.15
C ALA A 44 11.76 0.19 -5.35
N GLU A 45 10.90 1.06 -5.90
CA GLU A 45 11.20 1.93 -7.03
C GLU A 45 12.30 2.94 -6.71
N ARG A 46 12.28 3.54 -5.53
CA ARG A 46 13.36 4.41 -5.04
C ARG A 46 14.71 3.67 -4.95
N VAL A 47 14.72 2.43 -4.48
CA VAL A 47 15.94 1.60 -4.40
C VAL A 47 16.45 1.25 -5.79
N ALA A 48 15.57 0.85 -6.70
CA ALA A 48 15.92 0.56 -8.08
C ALA A 48 16.52 1.78 -8.78
N TYR A 49 15.89 2.95 -8.62
CA TYR A 49 16.36 4.21 -9.16
C TYR A 49 17.75 4.60 -8.64
N ARG A 50 17.97 4.54 -7.32
CA ARG A 50 19.29 4.80 -6.70
C ARG A 50 20.37 3.83 -7.21
N THR A 51 20.02 2.55 -7.35
CA THR A 51 20.93 1.51 -7.84
C THR A 51 21.30 1.74 -9.30
N ALA A 52 20.34 2.11 -10.15
CA ALA A 52 20.56 2.44 -11.55
C ALA A 52 21.47 3.66 -11.71
N ARG A 53 21.24 4.73 -10.93
CA ARG A 53 22.11 5.93 -10.93
C ARG A 53 23.54 5.60 -10.53
N GLY A 54 23.73 4.78 -9.49
CA GLY A 54 25.06 4.32 -9.04
C GLY A 54 25.80 3.42 -10.05
N ARG A 55 25.08 2.74 -10.95
CA ARG A 55 25.69 1.96 -12.04
C ARG A 55 26.15 2.87 -13.19
N LYS A 56 25.36 3.89 -13.56
CA LYS A 56 25.74 4.88 -14.59
C LYS A 56 27.05 5.59 -14.22
N THR A 57 27.19 6.03 -12.97
CA THR A 57 28.41 6.72 -12.50
C THR A 57 29.65 5.83 -12.50
N LYS A 58 29.52 4.54 -12.17
CA LYS A 58 30.64 3.58 -12.21
C LYS A 58 31.09 3.21 -13.63
N MET A 59 30.21 3.28 -14.63
CA MET A 59 30.60 3.02 -16.03
C MET A 59 31.29 4.23 -16.69
N GLY A 60 30.92 5.46 -16.33
CA GLY A 60 31.58 6.68 -16.83
C GLY A 60 33.06 6.84 -16.42
N HIS A 61 33.48 6.19 -15.33
CA HIS A 61 34.86 6.28 -14.83
C HIS A 61 35.84 5.25 -15.41
N ARG A 62 35.39 4.35 -16.28
CA ARG A 62 36.25 3.32 -16.91
C ARG A 62 36.78 3.68 -18.30
N GLY A 63 36.43 4.85 -18.84
CA GLY A 63 36.69 5.21 -20.24
C GLY A 63 37.59 6.43 -20.49
N GLY A 64 38.26 6.99 -19.47
CA GLY A 64 38.99 8.26 -19.63
C GLY A 64 40.36 8.28 -18.97
N ARG A 65 41.38 7.74 -19.64
CA ARG A 65 42.78 8.17 -19.46
C ARG A 65 43.56 7.98 -20.76
N ASN A 66 43.51 9.04 -21.56
CA ASN A 66 44.51 9.57 -22.48
C ASN A 66 45.33 8.61 -23.37
N SER A 67 45.06 8.73 -24.67
CA SER A 67 46.07 8.61 -25.72
C SER A 67 47.16 9.67 -25.52
N ALA A 68 48.42 9.26 -25.38
CA ALA A 68 49.58 9.82 -26.09
C ALA A 68 50.89 9.07 -25.74
N VAL A 69 51.70 8.83 -26.80
CA VAL A 69 53.15 8.51 -26.84
C VAL A 69 53.57 7.02 -26.88
N VAL A 70 53.60 6.48 -28.10
CA VAL A 70 54.78 5.92 -28.82
C VAL A 70 55.84 5.12 -28.00
N ASN A 71 55.84 3.78 -28.13
CA ASN A 71 56.94 2.94 -28.71
C ASN A 71 56.82 1.45 -28.34
N ASP A 72 56.82 0.62 -29.37
CA ASP A 72 57.56 -0.64 -29.55
C ASP A 72 57.78 -1.60 -28.35
N ALA A 73 57.12 -2.76 -28.36
CA ALA A 73 57.72 -4.07 -28.03
C ALA A 73 56.71 -5.23 -28.15
N ARG A 74 57.22 -6.36 -28.60
CA ARG A 74 56.56 -7.63 -28.92
C ARG A 74 56.00 -8.38 -27.70
N ASP A 75 55.21 -9.38 -28.06
CA ASP A 75 54.94 -10.65 -27.36
C ASP A 75 53.72 -10.74 -26.43
N GLY A 76 52.91 -11.77 -26.71
CA GLY A 76 52.34 -12.58 -25.63
C GLY A 76 50.82 -12.72 -25.60
N GLN A 77 50.36 -13.84 -26.14
CA GLN A 77 49.24 -14.64 -25.62
C GLN A 77 47.80 -14.13 -25.78
N ARG A 78 47.22 -14.60 -26.88
CA ARG A 78 45.88 -15.21 -26.94
C ARG A 78 45.49 -15.90 -25.63
N GLY A 79 44.33 -15.52 -25.09
CA GLY A 79 43.50 -16.44 -24.32
C GLY A 79 42.77 -15.81 -23.14
N ARG A 80 41.52 -15.39 -23.34
CA ARG A 80 40.48 -15.56 -22.31
C ARG A 80 39.09 -15.50 -22.94
N ARG A 81 38.45 -16.69 -22.98
CA ARG A 81 37.04 -16.87 -23.28
C ARG A 81 36.21 -15.95 -22.38
N GLY A 82 35.56 -14.97 -22.98
CA GLY A 82 34.52 -14.17 -22.33
C GLY A 82 33.31 -15.05 -22.04
N GLY A 83 33.10 -15.34 -20.77
CA GLY A 83 31.87 -15.93 -20.27
C GLY A 83 30.73 -14.92 -20.44
N ARG A 84 29.89 -15.15 -21.44
CA ARG A 84 28.63 -14.44 -21.67
C ARG A 84 27.63 -14.91 -20.62
N VAL A 85 27.66 -14.31 -19.43
CA VAL A 85 26.53 -14.41 -18.50
C VAL A 85 25.50 -13.38 -18.96
N GLN A 86 24.49 -13.87 -19.68
CA GLN A 86 23.23 -13.17 -19.88
C GLN A 86 22.65 -12.89 -18.49
N ALA A 87 22.77 -11.66 -18.01
CA ALA A 87 21.93 -11.16 -16.93
C ALA A 87 20.56 -10.87 -17.54
N SER A 88 19.68 -11.88 -17.49
CA SER A 88 18.24 -11.72 -17.66
C SER A 88 17.68 -10.91 -16.49
N ALA A 89 17.84 -9.59 -16.56
CA ALA A 89 17.16 -8.63 -15.67
C ALA A 89 16.07 -7.94 -16.48
N ALA A 90 15.03 -8.69 -16.82
CA ALA A 90 13.83 -8.20 -17.48
C ALA A 90 12.60 -8.59 -16.65
N THR A 91 12.54 -8.09 -15.40
CA THR A 91 11.35 -8.22 -14.53
C THR A 91 11.25 -7.01 -13.59
N ALA A 92 11.38 -5.80 -14.12
CA ALA A 92 11.14 -4.59 -13.36
C ALA A 92 10.60 -3.48 -14.26
N SER A 93 9.36 -3.63 -14.74
CA SER A 93 8.47 -2.51 -15.02
C SER A 93 7.07 -3.03 -15.35
N THR A 94 6.30 -3.39 -14.32
CA THR A 94 4.86 -3.70 -14.46
C THR A 94 3.98 -2.63 -13.80
N LEU A 95 4.56 -1.52 -13.35
CA LEU A 95 3.79 -0.40 -12.80
C LEU A 95 3.39 0.63 -13.87
N HIS A 96 4.09 0.67 -15.01
CA HIS A 96 3.77 1.60 -16.10
C HIS A 96 2.44 1.30 -16.82
N ALA A 97 1.84 0.13 -16.62
CA ALA A 97 0.63 -0.29 -17.33
C ALA A 97 -0.70 0.21 -16.70
N ARG A 98 -0.66 0.89 -15.55
CA ARG A 98 -1.87 1.43 -14.88
C ARG A 98 -1.81 2.95 -14.67
N TYR A 99 -0.98 3.63 -15.45
CA TYR A 99 -0.87 5.09 -15.40
C TYR A 99 -1.89 5.70 -16.35
N ILE A 100 -2.97 6.27 -15.78
CA ILE A 100 -3.92 7.10 -16.53
C ILE A 100 -3.20 8.43 -16.80
N HIS A 101 -2.68 8.58 -18.02
CA HIS A 101 -2.22 9.85 -18.57
C HIS A 101 -3.45 10.65 -19.01
N ASP A 102 -3.83 11.67 -18.25
CA ASP A 102 -4.65 12.78 -18.74
C ASP A 102 -3.91 14.09 -18.40
N VAL A 103 -2.80 14.35 -19.09
CA VAL A 103 -2.30 15.71 -19.28
C VAL A 103 -1.71 15.78 -20.69
N ASP A 104 -2.52 16.26 -21.61
CA ASP A 104 -2.13 16.77 -22.92
C ASP A 104 -1.43 18.11 -22.71
N GLU A 105 -0.13 18.17 -22.95
CA GLU A 105 0.55 19.32 -23.58
C GLU A 105 2.03 18.99 -23.81
N SER A 106 2.39 18.82 -25.08
CA SER A 106 3.79 18.86 -25.51
C SER A 106 4.19 20.31 -25.81
N PRO A 107 5.37 20.79 -25.36
CA PRO A 107 6.09 21.83 -26.07
C PRO A 107 7.39 21.31 -26.71
N PRO A 108 7.87 21.97 -27.79
CA PRO A 108 8.91 21.45 -28.65
C PRO A 108 10.33 21.71 -28.10
N GLY A 109 11.27 20.90 -28.62
CA GLY A 109 12.60 20.71 -28.05
C GLY A 109 13.56 21.90 -28.05
N ALA A 110 14.56 21.79 -27.19
CA ALA A 110 15.78 22.59 -27.22
C ALA A 110 16.97 21.73 -26.78
N ASN A 111 18.09 21.89 -27.49
CA ASN A 111 19.34 21.18 -27.30
C ASN A 111 20.01 21.55 -25.97
N GLY A 112 20.32 20.56 -25.13
CA GLY A 112 21.02 20.75 -23.84
C GLY A 112 21.13 19.47 -23.00
N THR A 113 21.64 18.38 -23.60
CA THR A 113 21.43 16.99 -23.16
C THR A 113 22.05 16.53 -21.82
N GLU A 114 22.64 17.42 -21.01
CA GLU A 114 23.19 17.04 -19.70
C GLU A 114 22.44 17.67 -18.52
N ASN A 115 21.81 18.84 -18.68
CA ASN A 115 21.05 19.49 -17.61
C ASN A 115 19.61 18.96 -17.50
N ASP A 116 19.03 18.47 -18.61
CA ASP A 116 17.65 17.99 -18.65
C ASP A 116 17.49 16.63 -17.95
N GLU A 117 18.50 15.76 -18.00
CA GLU A 117 18.44 14.44 -17.36
C GLU A 117 18.49 14.52 -15.83
N ASP A 118 19.34 15.38 -15.28
CA ASP A 118 19.42 15.59 -13.82
C ASP A 118 18.16 16.31 -13.29
N THR A 119 17.58 17.23 -14.07
CA THR A 119 16.31 17.90 -13.71
C THR A 119 15.14 16.90 -13.73
N ALA A 120 15.04 16.05 -14.76
CA ALA A 120 14.00 15.02 -14.84
C ALA A 120 14.14 13.96 -13.73
N ALA A 121 15.38 13.61 -13.38
CA ALA A 121 15.72 12.74 -12.26
C ALA A 121 15.25 13.29 -10.90
N GLU A 122 15.48 14.58 -10.66
CA GLU A 122 15.04 15.26 -9.44
C GLU A 122 13.52 15.39 -9.38
N ALA A 123 12.87 15.76 -10.49
CA ALA A 123 11.42 15.82 -10.59
C ALA A 123 10.76 14.46 -10.30
N TYR A 124 11.33 13.38 -10.86
CA TYR A 124 10.87 12.02 -10.59
C TYR A 124 11.02 11.63 -9.11
N GLY A 125 12.16 11.95 -8.50
CA GLY A 125 12.38 11.71 -7.08
C GLY A 125 11.41 12.49 -6.17
N ALA A 126 11.13 13.75 -6.53
CA ALA A 126 10.16 14.59 -5.81
C ALA A 126 8.74 14.03 -5.92
N GLU A 127 8.35 13.55 -7.10
CA GLU A 127 7.03 12.94 -7.31
C GLU A 127 6.86 11.64 -6.50
N LEU A 128 7.88 10.77 -6.48
CA LEU A 128 7.86 9.59 -5.61
C LEU A 128 7.79 9.96 -4.12
N GLN A 129 8.35 11.10 -3.71
CA GLN A 129 8.22 11.62 -2.35
C GLN A 129 6.83 12.13 -2.04
N ARG A 130 6.23 12.88 -2.96
CA ARG A 130 4.85 13.34 -2.85
C ARG A 130 3.87 12.17 -2.73
N GLN A 131 4.00 11.16 -3.59
CA GLN A 131 3.13 9.98 -3.58
C GLN A 131 3.27 9.17 -2.30
N PHE A 132 4.50 8.99 -1.81
CA PHE A 132 4.72 8.28 -0.55
C PHE A 132 4.02 8.98 0.62
N ALA A 133 4.22 10.30 0.76
CA ALA A 133 3.59 11.08 1.83
C ALA A 133 2.06 11.04 1.74
N TRP A 134 1.51 11.07 0.52
CA TRP A 134 0.07 10.95 0.30
C TRP A 134 -0.46 9.59 0.76
N HIS A 135 0.17 8.49 0.33
CA HIS A 135 -0.24 7.14 0.72
C HIS A 135 -0.08 6.90 2.23
N GLU A 136 0.99 7.41 2.84
CA GLU A 136 1.22 7.35 4.28
C GLU A 136 0.10 8.07 5.05
N THR A 137 -0.28 9.27 4.60
CA THR A 137 -1.40 10.03 5.17
C THR A 137 -2.72 9.27 5.04
N CYS A 138 -2.98 8.64 3.88
CA CYS A 138 -4.18 7.83 3.68
C CYS A 138 -4.22 6.61 4.61
N VAL A 139 -3.10 5.91 4.80
CA VAL A 139 -3.01 4.78 5.75
C VAL A 139 -3.35 5.25 7.15
N GLN A 140 -2.71 6.33 7.64
CA GLN A 140 -2.96 6.83 8.98
C GLN A 140 -4.43 7.18 9.19
N ARG A 141 -5.02 7.93 8.25
CA ARG A 141 -6.44 8.30 8.32
C ARG A 141 -7.35 7.07 8.36
N HIS A 142 -7.10 6.07 7.52
CA HIS A 142 -7.93 4.86 7.51
C HIS A 142 -7.74 4.00 8.76
N CYS A 143 -6.56 3.99 9.36
CA CYS A 143 -6.35 3.37 10.67
C CYS A 143 -7.17 4.08 11.75
N ASP A 144 -7.15 5.41 11.80
CA ASP A 144 -7.92 6.20 12.77
C ASP A 144 -9.43 5.96 12.58
N GLU A 145 -9.91 5.96 11.32
CA GLU A 145 -11.30 5.64 10.96
C GLU A 145 -11.68 4.22 11.41
N ARG A 146 -10.78 3.25 11.24
CA ARG A 146 -11.00 1.85 11.64
C ARG A 146 -11.10 1.71 13.16
N GLU A 147 -10.23 2.39 13.91
CA GLU A 147 -10.27 2.39 15.37
C GLU A 147 -11.56 2.99 15.91
N ALA A 148 -11.99 4.15 15.36
CA ALA A 148 -13.26 4.76 15.72
C ALA A 148 -14.45 3.82 15.42
N LEU A 149 -14.46 3.21 14.24
CA LEU A 149 -15.52 2.29 13.83
C LEU A 149 -15.56 1.01 14.69
N ALA A 150 -14.41 0.50 15.10
CA ALA A 150 -14.31 -0.65 15.98
C ALA A 150 -14.86 -0.34 17.38
N ALA A 151 -14.58 0.85 17.91
CA ALA A 151 -15.12 1.32 19.20
C ALA A 151 -16.66 1.46 19.14
N GLU A 152 -17.20 2.05 18.07
CA GLU A 152 -18.65 2.14 17.86
C GLU A 152 -19.29 0.75 17.78
N LEU A 153 -18.66 -0.19 17.07
CA LEU A 153 -19.15 -1.56 16.97
C LEU A 153 -19.17 -2.26 18.34
N GLU A 154 -18.14 -2.07 19.16
CA GLU A 154 -18.06 -2.65 20.51
C GLU A 154 -19.17 -2.10 21.42
N GLU A 155 -19.43 -0.80 21.36
CA GLU A 155 -20.53 -0.15 22.08
C GLU A 155 -21.87 -0.76 21.67
N ARG A 156 -22.15 -0.85 20.36
CA ARG A 156 -23.40 -1.43 19.83
C ARG A 156 -23.56 -2.90 20.21
N CYS A 157 -22.47 -3.68 20.17
CA CYS A 157 -22.50 -5.07 20.62
C CYS A 157 -22.81 -5.18 22.12
N SER A 158 -22.33 -4.23 22.92
CA SER A 158 -22.56 -4.18 24.37
C SER A 158 -24.01 -3.82 24.70
N GLU A 159 -24.59 -2.82 24.01
CA GLU A 159 -26.00 -2.46 24.13
C GLU A 159 -26.93 -3.64 23.81
N VAL A 160 -26.68 -4.33 22.70
CA VAL A 160 -27.48 -5.50 22.29
C VAL A 160 -27.39 -6.62 23.33
N ARG A 161 -26.18 -6.92 23.83
CA ARG A 161 -25.99 -7.94 24.88
C ARG A 161 -26.73 -7.57 26.16
N LEU A 162 -26.64 -6.32 26.61
CA LEU A 162 -27.33 -5.86 27.81
C LEU A 162 -28.86 -5.93 27.64
N SER A 163 -29.37 -5.51 26.48
CA SER A 163 -30.79 -5.61 26.17
C SER A 163 -31.28 -7.06 26.13
N MET A 164 -30.48 -8.00 25.61
CA MET A 164 -30.83 -9.43 25.60
C MET A 164 -30.80 -10.01 27.02
N ALA A 165 -29.76 -9.71 27.80
CA ALA A 165 -29.60 -10.20 29.17
C ALA A 165 -30.75 -9.73 30.08
N SER A 166 -31.11 -8.44 30.03
CA SER A 166 -32.24 -7.89 30.79
C SER A 166 -33.56 -8.59 30.46
N ARG A 167 -33.78 -8.93 29.18
CA ARG A 167 -35.00 -9.65 28.75
C ARG A 167 -35.01 -11.11 29.16
N LEU A 168 -33.89 -11.81 29.07
CA LEU A 168 -33.77 -13.18 29.57
C LEU A 168 -34.04 -13.24 31.08
N ALA A 169 -33.56 -12.26 31.84
CA ALA A 169 -33.87 -12.12 33.26
C ALA A 169 -35.38 -11.88 33.48
N ASN A 170 -36.01 -11.00 32.70
CA ASN A 170 -37.45 -10.77 32.78
C ASN A 170 -38.26 -12.03 32.43
N PHE A 171 -37.90 -12.75 31.37
CA PHE A 171 -38.58 -14.00 31.01
C PHE A 171 -38.43 -15.06 32.10
N ALA A 172 -37.24 -15.22 32.67
CA ALA A 172 -37.03 -16.15 33.78
C ALA A 172 -37.85 -15.77 35.02
N SER A 173 -37.95 -14.48 35.33
CA SER A 173 -38.77 -13.98 36.45
C SER A 173 -40.28 -14.18 36.24
N VAL A 174 -40.76 -14.10 34.99
CA VAL A 174 -42.18 -14.29 34.64
C VAL A 174 -42.53 -15.78 34.57
N ALA A 175 -41.57 -16.64 34.23
CA ALA A 175 -41.76 -18.08 34.11
C ALA A 175 -41.61 -18.84 35.45
N ASP A 176 -41.18 -18.18 36.53
CA ASP A 176 -40.80 -18.80 37.82
C ASP A 176 -39.76 -19.93 37.67
N VAL A 177 -38.91 -19.83 36.62
CA VAL A 177 -37.84 -20.79 36.32
C VAL A 177 -36.49 -20.16 36.68
N PRO A 178 -35.72 -20.73 37.62
CA PRO A 178 -34.40 -20.21 37.94
C PRO A 178 -33.46 -20.31 36.74
N VAL A 179 -32.76 -19.21 36.44
CA VAL A 179 -31.81 -19.01 35.32
C VAL A 179 -30.64 -20.01 35.32
N THR A 180 -30.47 -20.81 36.38
CA THR A 180 -29.37 -21.75 36.57
C THR A 180 -29.39 -22.99 35.68
N GLU A 181 -30.47 -23.26 34.94
CA GLU A 181 -30.60 -24.51 34.14
C GLU A 181 -30.40 -24.34 32.62
N LEU A 182 -30.14 -23.15 32.10
CA LEU A 182 -29.95 -22.91 30.65
C LEU A 182 -28.47 -22.88 30.20
N ALA A 183 -27.54 -23.25 31.09
CA ALA A 183 -26.13 -23.46 30.76
C ALA A 183 -25.80 -24.96 30.87
N GLY A 184 -26.21 -25.73 29.86
CA GLY A 184 -25.86 -27.15 29.68
C GLY A 184 -25.62 -27.46 28.22
#